data_AF-A0A8D8F1H1-F1
#
_entry.id   AF-A0A8D8F1H1-F1
#
_cell.length_a   1.000
_cell.length_b   1.000
_cell.length_c   1.000
_cell.angle_alpha   90.00
_cell.angle_beta   90.00
_cell.angle_gamma   90.00
#
_symmetry.space_group_name_H-M   'P 1'
#
loop_
_entity.id
_entity.type
_entity.pdbx_description
1 polymer ?
#
loop_
_entity_poly.entity_id
_entity_poly.type
_entity_poly.pdbx_seq_one_letter_code
_entity_poly.pdbx_strand_id
1 'polypeptide(L)'
;SQVRIEIMLTLEKVCAGMGTAISNVHKDIYKAVRYCLTDRVMAVRVAASNCLLEMTKHAPFLYTTELESLASLCFRAFDSCNYEVRCAVAKLLGTLIACTQNGS
;
A
#
# COMPACT_ATOMS: atom_id res chain seq x y z
N SER A 1 -5.22 -6.34 -14.80
CA SER A 1 -4.82 -7.66 -15.35
C SER A 1 -4.74 -8.65 -14.20
N GLN A 2 -5.10 -9.91 -14.43
CA GLN A 2 -5.01 -10.95 -13.38
C GLN A 2 -3.60 -11.05 -12.82
N VAL A 3 -2.59 -11.07 -13.69
CA VAL A 3 -1.17 -11.18 -13.29
C VAL A 3 -0.76 -10.09 -12.29
N ARG A 4 -1.15 -8.83 -12.49
CA ARG A 4 -0.79 -7.77 -11.54
C ARG A 4 -1.46 -7.95 -10.18
N ILE A 5 -2.70 -8.44 -10.15
CA ILE A 5 -3.39 -8.76 -8.89
C ILE A 5 -2.61 -9.84 -8.14
N GLU A 6 -2.23 -10.93 -8.82
CA GLU A 6 -1.46 -12.02 -8.21
C GLU A 6 -0.08 -11.56 -7.70
N ILE A 7 0.60 -10.67 -8.42
CA ILE A 7 1.86 -10.08 -7.96
C ILE A 7 1.65 -9.29 -6.67
N MET A 8 0.63 -8.43 -6.60
CA MET A 8 0.35 -7.65 -5.38
C MET A 8 0.00 -8.56 -4.19
N LEU A 9 -0.83 -9.59 -4.41
CA LEU A 9 -1.19 -10.57 -3.38
C LEU A 9 0.03 -11.38 -2.91
N THR A 10 0.95 -11.70 -3.81
CA THR A 10 2.19 -12.41 -3.47
C THR A 10 3.09 -11.52 -2.62
N LEU A 11 3.28 -10.26 -3.00
CA LEU A 11 4.08 -9.29 -2.24
C LEU A 11 3.47 -9.02 -0.86
N GLU A 12 2.15 -8.93 -0.75
CA GLU A 12 1.44 -8.83 0.53
C GLU A 12 1.78 -10.00 1.45
N LYS A 13 1.66 -11.24 0.94
CA LYS A 13 1.97 -12.47 1.70
C LYS A 13 3.45 -12.55 2.08
N VAL A 14 4.35 -12.10 1.22
CA VAL A 14 5.79 -12.03 1.50
C VAL A 14 6.05 -11.06 2.66
N CYS A 15 5.44 -9.87 2.64
CA CYS A 15 5.55 -8.90 3.73
C CYS A 15 4.95 -9.45 5.05
N ALA A 16 3.77 -10.06 5.00
CA ALA A 16 3.12 -10.65 6.17
C ALA A 16 3.92 -11.81 6.77
N GLY A 17 4.48 -12.68 5.93
CA GLY A 17 5.20 -13.88 6.37
C GLY A 17 6.62 -13.60 6.84
N MET A 18 7.32 -12.68 6.19
CA MET A 18 8.74 -12.40 6.49
C MET A 18 8.92 -11.20 7.42
N GLY A 19 7.95 -10.29 7.49
CA GLY A 19 8.01 -9.10 8.34
C GLY A 19 9.29 -8.30 8.14
N THR A 20 9.99 -7.99 9.24
CA THR A 20 11.22 -7.19 9.22
C THR A 20 12.46 -7.94 8.69
N ALA A 21 12.39 -9.27 8.50
CA ALA A 21 13.50 -10.06 7.98
C ALA A 21 13.89 -9.69 6.54
N ILE A 22 12.97 -9.08 5.78
CA ILE A 22 13.17 -8.61 4.40
C ILE A 22 13.21 -7.07 4.32
N SER A 23 13.60 -6.42 5.41
CA SER A 23 13.67 -4.95 5.48
C SER A 23 14.54 -4.31 4.40
N ASN A 24 15.58 -5.02 3.94
CA ASN A 24 16.46 -4.62 2.84
C ASN A 24 15.75 -4.48 1.49
N VAL A 25 14.64 -5.19 1.26
CA VAL A 25 13.89 -5.16 -0.01
C VAL A 25 12.56 -4.42 0.07
N HIS A 26 12.11 -3.99 1.27
CA HIS A 26 10.85 -3.26 1.42
C HIS A 26 10.74 -2.02 0.52
N LYS A 27 11.83 -1.29 0.28
CA LYS A 27 11.82 -0.11 -0.60
C LYS A 27 11.55 -0.49 -2.06
N ASP A 28 12.05 -1.63 -2.52
CA ASP A 28 11.84 -2.09 -3.89
C ASP A 28 10.44 -2.66 -4.08
N ILE A 29 9.92 -3.36 -3.06
CA ILE A 29 8.51 -3.76 -3.01
C ILE A 29 7.61 -2.52 -3.08
N TYR A 30 7.86 -1.51 -2.24
CA TYR A 30 7.07 -0.28 -2.24
C TYR A 30 7.06 0.40 -3.61
N LYS A 31 8.23 0.52 -4.27
CA LYS A 31 8.31 1.07 -5.63
C LYS A 31 7.43 0.29 -6.60
N ALA A 32 7.44 -1.04 -6.57
CA ALA A 32 6.62 -1.86 -7.46
C ALA A 32 5.11 -1.70 -7.18
N VAL A 33 4.73 -1.67 -5.90
CA VAL A 33 3.33 -1.65 -5.49
C VAL A 33 2.69 -0.28 -5.66
N ARG A 34 3.39 0.82 -5.34
CA ARG A 34 2.80 2.17 -5.32
C ARG A 34 2.25 2.63 -6.67
N TYR A 35 2.86 2.21 -7.78
CA TYR A 35 2.35 2.52 -9.13
C TYR A 35 1.00 1.84 -9.42
N CYS A 36 0.70 0.73 -8.75
CA CYS A 36 -0.54 -0.01 -8.92
C CYS A 36 -1.73 0.66 -8.17
N LEU A 37 -1.47 1.62 -7.27
CA LEU A 37 -2.52 2.31 -6.51
C LEU A 37 -3.42 3.18 -7.41
N THR A 38 -2.93 3.62 -8.57
CA THR A 38 -3.69 4.38 -9.57
C THR A 38 -3.90 3.59 -10.87
N ASP A 39 -3.84 2.26 -10.82
CA ASP A 39 -4.02 1.42 -12.01
C ASP A 39 -5.39 1.63 -12.65
N ARG A 40 -5.52 1.43 -13.97
CA ARG A 40 -6.84 1.54 -14.62
C ARG A 40 -7.82 0.44 -14.15
N VAL A 41 -7.30 -0.69 -13.70
CA VAL A 41 -8.10 -1.80 -13.18
C VAL A 41 -8.32 -1.64 -11.68
N MET A 42 -9.57 -1.44 -11.27
CA MET A 42 -9.93 -1.19 -9.86
C MET A 42 -9.47 -2.31 -8.92
N ALA A 43 -9.60 -3.58 -9.31
CA ALA A 43 -9.14 -4.70 -8.52
C ALA A 43 -7.61 -4.70 -8.28
N VAL A 44 -6.82 -4.14 -9.21
CA VAL A 44 -5.38 -3.96 -9.01
C VAL A 44 -5.12 -2.89 -7.95
N ARG A 45 -5.90 -1.80 -7.95
CA ARG A 45 -5.81 -0.77 -6.89
C ARG A 45 -6.11 -1.34 -5.51
N VAL A 46 -7.14 -2.18 -5.39
CA VAL A 46 -7.49 -2.84 -4.12
C VAL A 46 -6.34 -3.72 -3.63
N ALA A 47 -5.80 -4.59 -4.49
CA ALA A 47 -4.69 -5.47 -4.13
C ALA A 47 -3.42 -4.66 -3.75
N ALA A 48 -3.11 -3.59 -4.48
CA ALA A 48 -2.00 -2.71 -4.15
C ALA A 48 -2.19 -2.01 -2.80
N SER A 49 -3.40 -1.53 -2.52
CA SER A 49 -3.75 -0.88 -1.26
C SER A 49 -3.60 -1.83 -0.07
N ASN A 50 -4.05 -3.08 -0.21
CA ASN A 50 -3.91 -4.09 0.84
C ASN A 50 -2.45 -4.48 1.07
N CYS A 51 -1.66 -4.63 0.00
CA CYS A 51 -0.24 -4.88 0.11
C CYS A 51 0.49 -3.74 0.86
N LEU A 52 0.20 -2.48 0.52
CA LEU A 52 0.79 -1.33 1.23
C LEU A 52 0.34 -1.27 2.69
N LEU A 53 -0.91 -1.62 2.97
CA LEU A 53 -1.45 -1.69 4.33
C LEU A 53 -0.74 -2.76 5.15
N GLU A 54 -0.41 -3.91 4.58
CA GLU A 54 0.38 -4.93 5.28
C GLU A 54 1.80 -4.42 5.54
N MET A 55 2.40 -3.75 4.55
CA MET A 55 3.74 -3.20 4.70
C MET A 55 3.84 -2.16 5.82
N THR A 56 2.78 -1.39 6.14
CA THR A 56 2.87 -0.40 7.23
C THR A 56 3.22 -1.00 8.57
N LYS A 57 2.96 -2.30 8.79
CA LYS A 57 3.34 -3.03 10.01
C LYS A 57 4.83 -3.29 10.14
N HIS A 58 5.57 -3.26 9.03
CA HIS A 58 6.96 -3.73 8.95
C HIS A 58 7.92 -2.71 8.31
N ALA A 59 7.39 -1.65 7.69
CA ALA A 59 8.13 -0.66 6.92
C ALA A 59 7.84 0.77 7.40
N PRO A 60 8.49 1.24 8.49
CA PRO A 60 8.24 2.57 9.06
C PRO A 60 8.43 3.74 8.11
N PHE A 61 9.25 3.57 7.06
CA PHE A 61 9.48 4.61 6.05
C PHE A 61 8.18 5.03 5.33
N LEU A 62 7.14 4.19 5.30
CA LEU A 62 5.85 4.49 4.66
C LEU A 62 5.09 5.63 5.34
N TYR A 63 5.17 5.72 6.67
CA TYR A 63 4.50 6.78 7.45
C TYR A 63 5.49 7.79 8.04
N THR A 64 6.76 7.75 7.61
CA THR A 64 7.77 8.75 7.97
C THR A 64 8.26 9.49 6.73
N THR A 65 9.16 8.90 5.94
CA THR A 65 9.76 9.59 4.78
C THR A 65 8.87 9.62 3.54
N GLU A 66 8.01 8.62 3.36
CA GLU A 66 7.15 8.48 2.17
C GLU A 66 5.71 8.94 2.37
N LEU A 67 5.36 9.42 3.57
CA LEU A 67 3.99 9.70 3.96
C LEU A 67 3.27 10.62 2.98
N GLU A 68 3.86 11.77 2.68
CA GLU A 68 3.25 12.77 1.79
C GLU A 68 3.06 12.22 0.36
N SER A 69 4.07 11.50 -0.14
CA SER A 69 4.03 10.90 -1.48
C SER A 69 2.91 9.85 -1.57
N LEU A 70 2.80 9.00 -0.56
CA LEU A 70 1.81 7.94 -0.50
C LEU A 70 0.39 8.49 -0.23
N ALA A 71 0.25 9.51 0.61
CA ALA A 71 -1.01 10.19 0.84
C ALA A 71 -1.54 10.87 -0.45
N SER A 72 -0.66 11.55 -1.20
CA SER A 72 -1.00 12.12 -2.51
C SER A 72 -1.47 11.05 -3.51
N LEU A 73 -0.83 9.87 -3.51
CA LEU A 73 -1.28 8.73 -4.31
C LEU A 73 -2.65 8.20 -3.85
N CYS A 74 -2.92 8.13 -2.55
CA CYS A 74 -4.23 7.73 -2.03
C CYS A 74 -5.33 8.69 -2.50
N PHE A 75 -5.09 10.01 -2.44
CA PHE A 75 -6.06 11.00 -2.95
C PHE A 75 -6.33 10.82 -4.45
N ARG A 76 -5.28 10.58 -5.24
CA ARG A 76 -5.45 10.27 -6.68
C ARG A 76 -6.17 8.94 -6.93
N ALA A 77 -5.96 7.95 -6.07
CA ALA A 77 -6.62 6.65 -6.21
C ALA A 77 -8.13 6.71 -5.98
N PHE A 78 -8.61 7.72 -5.22
CA PHE A 78 -10.04 7.98 -5.05
C PHE A 78 -10.72 8.55 -6.30
N ASP A 79 -9.97 9.13 -7.23
CA ASP A 79 -10.56 9.68 -8.45
C ASP A 79 -11.20 8.57 -9.28
N SER A 80 -12.47 8.79 -9.63
CA SER A 80 -13.30 7.92 -10.46
C SER A 80 -13.31 6.44 -10.05
N CYS A 81 -13.19 6.16 -8.74
CA CYS A 81 -13.09 4.80 -8.22
C CYS A 81 -14.43 4.21 -7.75
N ASN A 82 -14.49 2.88 -7.63
CA ASN A 82 -15.64 2.17 -7.10
C ASN A 82 -15.61 2.10 -5.56
N TYR A 83 -16.65 1.52 -4.96
CA TYR A 83 -16.78 1.41 -3.50
C TYR A 83 -15.63 0.63 -2.85
N GLU A 84 -15.21 -0.49 -3.45
CA GLU A 84 -14.15 -1.34 -2.90
C GLU A 84 -12.81 -0.60 -2.82
N VAL A 85 -12.45 0.13 -3.87
CA VAL A 85 -11.23 0.96 -3.88
C VAL A 85 -11.34 2.07 -2.83
N ARG A 86 -12.49 2.72 -2.69
CA ARG A 86 -12.68 3.73 -1.63
C ARG A 86 -12.40 3.15 -0.24
N CYS A 87 -12.99 2.00 0.08
CA CYS A 87 -12.80 1.37 1.39
C CYS A 87 -11.34 0.96 1.63
N ALA A 88 -10.70 0.31 0.65
CA ALA A 88 -9.32 -0.15 0.77
C ALA A 88 -8.35 1.03 0.95
N VAL A 89 -8.44 2.05 0.10
CA VAL A 89 -7.54 3.21 0.12
C VAL A 89 -7.80 4.09 1.34
N ALA A 90 -9.06 4.26 1.78
CA ALA A 90 -9.37 4.99 3.01
C ALA A 90 -8.79 4.31 4.25
N LYS A 91 -8.84 2.97 4.30
CA LYS A 91 -8.21 2.20 5.39
C LYS A 91 -6.69 2.37 5.39
N LEU A 92 -6.06 2.30 4.21
CA LEU A 92 -4.62 2.57 4.07
C LEU A 92 -4.26 3.97 4.56
N LEU A 93 -4.91 5.01 4.02
CA LEU A 93 -4.65 6.40 4.38
C LEU A 93 -4.88 6.65 5.87
N GLY A 94 -5.99 6.18 6.43
CA GLY A 94 -6.28 6.30 7.86
C GLY A 94 -5.23 5.60 8.73
N THR A 95 -4.75 4.43 8.30
CA THR A 95 -3.68 3.71 9.02
C THR A 95 -2.36 4.48 8.98
N LEU A 96 -1.98 5.04 7.83
CA LEU A 96 -0.76 5.86 7.72
C LEU A 96 -0.80 7.07 8.65
N ILE A 97 -1.93 7.77 8.70
CA ILE A 97 -2.11 8.91 9.61
C ILE A 97 -2.12 8.46 11.07
N ALA A 98 -2.77 7.34 11.41
CA ALA A 98 -2.73 6.81 12.76
C ALA A 98 -1.30 6.44 13.21
N CYS A 99 -0.49 5.87 12.31
CA CYS A 99 0.91 5.54 12.58
C CYS A 99 1.77 6.77 12.91
N THR A 100 1.42 7.97 12.44
CA THR A 100 2.15 9.19 12.83
C THR A 100 1.79 9.70 14.22
N GLN A 101 0.62 9.31 14.74
CA GLN A 101 0.15 9.73 16.06
C GLN A 101 0.61 8.78 17.18
N ASN A 102 0.79 7.50 16.85
CA ASN A 102 1.22 6.47 17.79
C ASN A 102 2.74 6.49 17.98
N GLY A 103 3.30 7.67 18.27
CA GLY A 103 4.74 7.94 18.35
C GLY A 103 5.57 6.73 18.79
N SER A 104 6.54 6.38 17.94
CA SER A 104 7.61 5.42 18.27
C SER A 104 8.33 5.81 19.54
#